data_AF-A0A7W0J0Q9-F1
#
_entry.id   AF-A0A7W0J0Q9-F1
#
_cell.length_a   1.000
_cell.length_b   1.000
_cell.length_c   1.000
_cell.angle_alpha   90.00
_cell.angle_beta   90.00
_cell.angle_gamma   90.00
#
_symmetry.space_group_name_H-M   'P 1'
#
loop_
_entity.id
_entity.type
_entity.pdbx_description
1 polymer ?
#
loop_
_entity_poly.entity_id
_entity_poly.type
_entity_poly.pdbx_seq_one_letter_code
_entity_poly.pdbx_strand_id
1 'polypeptide(L)' 'MQVFTVRLPEEIEKKVRVMAKIGHRTLSEQIKKYLCDGILCEENDELPLSFIKETLEAKAELEAGLGKEYKFGILK' A
#
# COMPACT_ATOMS: atom_id res chain seq x y z
N MET A 1 9.25 18.07 -11.29
CA MET A 1 8.98 16.62 -11.38
C MET A 1 10.20 15.96 -12.00
N GLN A 2 10.96 15.14 -11.25
CA GLN A 2 12.12 14.44 -11.80
C GLN A 2 11.68 13.12 -12.42
N VAL A 3 12.18 12.80 -13.61
CA VAL A 3 11.87 11.56 -14.33
C VAL A 3 13.03 10.60 -14.11
N PHE A 4 12.73 9.43 -13.52
CA PHE A 4 13.71 8.37 -13.28
C PHE A 4 13.38 7.18 -14.18
N THR A 5 14.30 6.82 -15.07
CA THR A 5 14.12 5.71 -16.01
C THR A 5 14.81 4.47 -15.47
N VAL A 6 14.04 3.43 -15.18
CA VAL A 6 14.54 2.13 -14.69
C VAL A 6 14.29 1.08 -15.76
N ARG A 7 15.29 0.24 -16.04
CA ARG A 7 15.07 -0.96 -16.84
C ARG A 7 14.53 -2.06 -15.95
N LEU A 8 13.34 -2.56 -16.29
CA LEU A 8 12.75 -3.73 -15.66
C LEU A 8 12.78 -4.91 -16.63
N PRO A 9 13.01 -6.14 -16.15
CA PRO A 9 12.81 -7.33 -16.95
C PRO A 9 11.34 -7.48 -17.34
N GLU A 10 11.09 -8.00 -18.55
CA GLU A 10 9.76 -8.05 -19.16
C GLU A 10 8.73 -8.82 -18.31
N GLU A 11 9.16 -9.87 -17.61
CA GLU A 11 8.30 -10.63 -16.70
C GLU A 11 7.76 -9.78 -15.55
N ILE A 12 8.61 -8.94 -14.95
CA ILE A 12 8.22 -8.07 -13.85
C ILE A 12 7.33 -6.95 -14.38
N GLU A 13 7.66 -6.37 -15.54
CA GLU A 13 6.82 -5.35 -16.17
C GLU A 13 5.40 -5.87 -16.41
N LYS A 14 5.25 -7.09 -16.96
CA LYS A 14 3.94 -7.72 -17.20
C LYS A 14 3.16 -7.91 -15.89
N LYS A 15 3.79 -8.42 -14.84
CA LYS A 15 3.14 -8.61 -13.53
C LYS A 15 2.65 -7.29 -12.93
N VAL A 16 3.52 -6.27 -12.93
CA VAL A 16 3.16 -4.94 -12.39
C VAL A 16 2.06 -4.30 -13.22
N ARG A 17 2.08 -4.45 -14.54
CA ARG A 17 1.04 -3.93 -15.45
C ARG A 17 -0.32 -4.57 -15.19
N VAL A 18 -0.38 -5.87 -14.91
CA VAL A 18 -1.63 -6.57 -14.54
C VAL A 18 -2.15 -6.04 -13.19
N MET A 19 -1.29 -5.94 -12.19
CA MET A 19 -1.68 -5.43 -10.87
C MET A 19 -2.12 -3.96 -10.92
N ALA A 20 -1.47 -3.14 -11.73
CA ALA A 20 -1.86 -1.75 -11.96
C ALA A 20 -3.28 -1.66 -12.57
N LYS A 21 -3.59 -2.51 -13.55
CA LYS A 21 -4.94 -2.61 -14.13
C LYS A 21 -5.99 -3.00 -13.10
N ILE A 22 -5.70 -3.99 -12.25
CA ILE A 22 -6.62 -4.43 -11.18
C ILE A 22 -6.85 -3.30 -10.17
N GLY A 23 -5.78 -2.59 -9.80
CA GLY A 23 -5.85 -1.48 -8.86
C GLY A 23 -6.35 -0.16 -9.45
N HIS A 24 -6.79 -0.13 -10.71
CA HIS A 24 -7.15 1.09 -11.45
C HIS A 24 -6.07 2.20 -11.36
N ARG A 25 -4.79 1.81 -11.32
CA ARG A 25 -3.62 2.70 -11.22
C ARG A 25 -2.79 2.67 -12.49
N THR A 26 -1.99 3.71 -12.69
CA THR A 26 -0.96 3.71 -13.75
C THR A 26 0.21 2.79 -13.37
N LEU A 27 0.99 2.34 -14.37
CA LEU A 27 2.16 1.50 -14.14
C LEU A 27 3.15 2.18 -13.17
N SER A 28 3.44 3.47 -13.39
CA SER A 28 4.35 4.24 -12.57
C SER A 28 3.87 4.38 -11.12
N GLU A 29 2.57 4.60 -10.90
CA GLU A 29 2.01 4.65 -9.55
C GLU A 29 2.08 3.31 -8.83
N GLN A 30 1.84 2.21 -9.55
CA GLN A 30 1.95 0.88 -8.96
C GLN A 30 3.40 0.56 -8.57
N ILE A 31 4.38 0.95 -9.38
CA ILE A 31 5.81 0.81 -9.05
C ILE A 31 6.16 1.66 -7.83
N LYS A 32 5.72 2.92 -7.80
CA LYS A 32 5.94 3.81 -6.66
C LYS A 32 5.37 3.22 -5.38
N LYS A 33 4.16 2.65 -5.44
CA LYS A 33 3.53 2.00 -4.29
C LYS A 33 4.33 0.80 -3.79
N TYR A 34 4.82 -0.06 -4.68
CA TYR A 34 5.68 -1.18 -4.27
C TYR A 34 7.01 -0.73 -3.66
N LEU A 35 7.60 0.35 -4.15
CA LEU A 35 8.80 0.94 -3.56
C LEU A 35 8.52 1.49 -2.16
N CYS A 36 7.44 2.25 -1.98
CA CYS A 36 7.03 2.73 -0.65
C CYS A 36 6.75 1.57 0.30
N ASP A 37 6.02 0.54 -0.15
CA ASP A 37 5.74 -0.67 0.63
C ASP A 37 7.05 -1.37 1.05
N GLY A 38 8.01 -1.51 0.14
CA GLY A 38 9.30 -2.13 0.43
C GLY A 38 10.14 -1.35 1.45
N ILE A 39 10.20 -0.01 1.31
CA ILE A 39 10.89 0.85 2.27
C ILE A 39 10.24 0.76 3.65
N LEU A 40 8.91 0.81 3.72
CA LEU A 40 8.17 0.67 4.99
C LEU A 40 8.41 -0.68 5.66
N CYS A 41 8.50 -1.75 4.85
CA CYS A 41 8.81 -3.08 5.34
C CYS A 41 10.23 -3.17 5.89
N GLU A 42 11.21 -2.54 5.25
CA GLU A 42 12.61 -2.53 5.71
C GLU A 42 12.79 -1.66 6.96
N GLU A 43 12.07 -0.55 7.08
CA GLU A 43 12.07 0.27 8.30
C GLU A 43 11.36 -0.39 9.49
N ASN A 44 10.43 -1.33 9.22
CA ASN A 44 9.62 -2.00 10.24
C ASN A 44 9.60 -3.52 10.03
N ASP A 45 10.79 -4.13 10.01
CA ASP A 45 10.96 -5.58 9.74
C ASP A 45 10.19 -6.48 10.71
N GLU A 46 9.90 -5.99 11.92
CA GLU A 46 9.13 -6.70 12.95
C GLU A 46 7.62 -6.78 12.66
N LEU A 47 7.10 -5.94 11.75
CA LEU A 47 5.68 -5.86 11.45
C LEU A 47 5.36 -6.42 10.05
N PRO A 48 4.36 -7.30 9.92
CA PRO A 48 3.94 -7.78 8.61
C PRO A 48 3.37 -6.63 7.77
N LEU A 49 3.73 -6.59 6.49
CA LEU A 49 3.30 -5.55 5.55
C LEU A 49 1.77 -5.32 5.54
N SER A 50 0.97 -6.39 5.67
CA SER A 50 -0.48 -6.29 5.75
C SER A 50 -0.93 -5.44 6.95
N PHE A 51 -0.30 -5.62 8.11
CA PHE A 51 -0.62 -4.85 9.31
C PHE A 51 -0.26 -3.37 9.16
N ILE A 52 0.88 -3.07 8.54
CA ILE A 52 1.30 -1.69 8.24
C ILE A 52 0.26 -1.03 7.30
N LYS A 53 -0.18 -1.74 6.26
CA LYS A 53 -1.19 -1.24 5.31
C LYS A 53 -2.53 -0.98 5.96
N GLU A 54 -3.03 -1.95 6.72
CA GLU A 54 -4.30 -1.83 7.44
C GLU A 54 -4.26 -0.68 8.46
N THR A 55 -3.13 -0.50 9.16
CA THR A 55 -2.95 0.60 10.11
C THR A 55 -2.96 1.97 9.43
N LEU A 56 -2.26 2.09 8.28
CA LEU A 56 -2.26 3.33 7.49
C LEU A 56 -3.65 3.63 6.91
N GLU A 57 -4.38 2.60 6.47
CA GLU A 57 -5.75 2.74 5.98
C GLU A 57 -6.68 3.18 7.12
N ALA A 58 -6.64 2.50 8.27
CA ALA A 58 -7.42 2.87 9.44
C ALA A 58 -7.13 4.29 9.93
N LYS A 59 -5.86 4.71 9.89
CA LYS A 59 -5.47 6.09 10.21
C LYS A 59 -6.08 7.08 9.22
N ALA A 60 -6.00 6.79 7.92
CA ALA A 60 -6.60 7.62 6.88
C ALA A 60 -8.14 7.68 6.99
N GLU A 61 -8.79 6.57 7.34
CA GLU A 61 -10.24 6.52 7.58
C GLU A 61 -10.66 7.35 8.80
N LEU A 62 -9.86 7.32 9.88
CA LEU A 62 -10.06 8.18 11.05
C LEU A 62 -9.91 9.67 10.67
N GLU A 63 -8.88 10.03 9.90
CA GLU A 63 -8.66 11.40 9.42
C GLU A 63 -9.78 11.88 8.46
N ALA A 64 -10.33 10.96 7.66
CA ALA A 64 -11.47 11.22 6.78
C ALA A 64 -12.82 11.28 7.52
N GLY A 65 -12.84 11.06 8.84
CA GLY A 65 -14.06 11.05 9.65
C GLY A 65 -14.96 9.83 9.43
N LEU A 66 -14.45 8.78 8.78
CA LEU A 66 -15.15 7.50 8.57
C LEU A 66 -14.89 6.50 9.71
N GLY A 67 -14.02 6.87 10.65
CA GLY A 67 -13.72 6.06 11.82
C GLY A 67 -14.97 5.71 12.63
N LYS A 68 -15.16 4.42 12.90
CA LYS A 68 -16.22 3.93 13.77
C LYS A 68 -15.68 3.76 15.17
N GLU A 69 -16.43 4.26 16.15
CA GLU A 69 -16.11 4.06 17.56
C GLU A 69 -16.21 2.57 17.90
N TYR A 70 -15.06 1.96 18.24
CA TYR A 70 -15.01 0.57 18.66
C TYR A 70 -15.53 0.46 20.10
N LYS A 71 -16.74 -0.06 20.26
CA LYS A 71 -17.32 -0.35 21.58
C LYS A 71 -16.80 -1.68 22.10
N PHE A 72 -15.72 -1.62 22.88
CA PHE A 72 -15.19 -2.80 23.58
C PHE A 72 -16.16 -3.24 24.69
N GLY A 73 -16.69 -4.46 24.57
CA GLY A 73 -17.51 -5.10 25.61
C GLY A 73 -18.97 -4.63 25.68
N ILE A 74 -19.84 -5.32 24.95
CA ILE A 74 -21.17 -5.64 25.49
C ILE A 74 -21.29 -7.16 25.42
N LEU A 75 -20.68 -7.83 26.40
CA LEU A 75 -21.06 -9.20 26.75
C LEU A 75 -22.51 -9.11 27.23
N LYS A 76 -23.44 -9.65 26.43
CA LYS A 76 -24.84 -9.81 26.81
C LYS A 76 -25.04 -11.20 27.40
#